data_AF-A0A7D6ZNI6-F1
#
_entry.id   AF-A0A7D6ZNI6-F1
#
_cell.length_a   1.000
_cell.length_b   1.000
_cell.length_c   1.000
_cell.angle_alpha   90.00
_cell.angle_beta   90.00
_cell.angle_gamma   90.00
#
_symmetry.space_group_name_H-M   'P 1'
#
loop_
_entity.id
_entity.type
_entity.pdbx_description
1 polymer ?
#
loop_
_entity_poly.entity_id
_entity_poly.type
_entity_poly.pdbx_seq_one_letter_code
_entity_poly.pdbx_strand_id
1 'polypeptide(L)'
;MSEMDDITRETSRFGTSIAHLLQQLAHATGWLDRRRIKKNINQLVREQTREAEQARAMELRRTTHAIEGYRRHAAQVSDRAADTGRSTEDRTRDRNSLAQHYGHVQERVLRSEFLRPVERGIALDGLAAATTFPEYELGNLFGKARKVTGIDALRYRAQAARAYTETGIARPPAYTRPARRDRATAVQDIRRAVWVTGHGADRDEREATRAAAARRAHDAGLTDHEINREFATAADNARFEVRMQTRDREGHAHNMFGLHPTEAAAAEWAQRQAESPHFRDAHHLGVGISARGQREQLFTAAGSPGFVTDELSAYRDQLRRDRGPTSTQPATAPTPAPTPESDGKRLAEVERQLAELRSDRDKLARDVGVLQRGMDAMTADRDGYARRLGEADAVITTLKNANTRQGAELKDLREKVIQTGVERDKFKTERDQAVQKLAKRTPEHQRYGSSERIAAEKFRRGHETGPASASAATAAEQSGPAKRYSVYVGRVDVAELMRQHGVAYPDDLPDDIRPGSRDFDSEHDAQQWARRYVAAMDTGGADIEVGVLDMHKEVGSRLRNETRGTRDGVLKTVDGWSAGRVDHHDTTKLTQEGHTPPVNGAGQQRPRPERSR
;
A
#
# COMPACT_ATOMS: atom_id res chain seq x y z
N MET A 1 -22.83 -8.21 21.32
CA MET A 1 -21.55 -8.85 20.98
C MET A 1 -21.12 -8.27 19.65
N SER A 2 -19.92 -7.72 19.56
CA SER A 2 -19.44 -7.04 18.34
C SER A 2 -19.08 -8.08 17.29
N GLU A 3 -19.35 -7.80 16.01
CA GLU A 3 -18.89 -8.61 14.85
C GLU A 3 -17.37 -8.84 14.92
N MET A 4 -16.63 -7.90 15.53
CA MET A 4 -15.21 -7.99 15.80
C MET A 4 -14.83 -9.07 16.84
N ASP A 5 -15.68 -9.29 17.84
CA ASP A 5 -15.46 -10.31 18.89
C ASP A 5 -15.65 -11.72 18.31
N ASP A 6 -16.54 -11.86 17.34
CA ASP A 6 -16.76 -13.14 16.66
C ASP A 6 -15.62 -13.46 15.68
N ILE A 7 -15.11 -12.47 14.93
CA ILE A 7 -13.92 -12.65 14.07
C ILE A 7 -12.69 -13.03 14.90
N THR A 8 -12.43 -12.35 16.01
CA THR A 8 -11.28 -12.67 16.88
C THR A 8 -11.40 -14.06 17.52
N ARG A 9 -12.63 -14.46 17.89
CA ARG A 9 -12.91 -15.81 18.39
C ARG A 9 -12.72 -16.88 17.31
N GLU A 10 -13.17 -16.65 16.09
CA GLU A 10 -12.96 -17.56 14.96
C GLU A 10 -11.49 -17.69 14.58
N THR A 11 -10.75 -16.58 14.56
CA THR A 11 -9.31 -16.58 14.29
C THR A 11 -8.56 -17.38 15.36
N SER A 12 -8.96 -17.26 16.63
CA SER A 12 -8.40 -18.03 17.75
C SER A 12 -8.73 -19.52 17.64
N ARG A 13 -9.94 -19.87 17.19
CA ARG A 13 -10.35 -21.27 16.93
C ARG A 13 -9.58 -21.88 15.76
N PHE A 14 -9.35 -21.13 14.69
CA PHE A 14 -8.52 -21.56 13.57
C PHE A 14 -7.05 -21.76 13.99
N GLY A 15 -6.49 -20.84 14.76
CA GLY A 15 -5.13 -20.95 15.28
C GLY A 15 -4.94 -22.18 16.17
N THR A 16 -5.89 -22.42 17.09
CA THR A 16 -5.87 -23.61 17.97
C THR A 16 -6.07 -24.91 17.20
N SER A 17 -6.96 -24.95 16.20
CA SER A 17 -7.18 -26.14 15.38
C SER A 17 -5.99 -26.46 14.48
N ILE A 18 -5.34 -25.47 13.86
CA ILE A 18 -4.09 -25.67 13.10
C ILE A 18 -2.97 -26.15 14.02
N ALA A 19 -2.77 -25.49 15.17
CA ALA A 19 -1.73 -25.88 16.12
C ALA A 19 -1.92 -27.34 16.57
N HIS A 20 -3.16 -27.74 16.84
CA HIS A 20 -3.47 -29.13 17.17
C HIS A 20 -3.14 -30.10 16.03
N LEU A 21 -3.54 -29.80 14.79
CA LEU A 21 -3.25 -30.64 13.64
C LEU A 21 -1.75 -30.74 13.33
N LEU A 22 -0.99 -29.65 13.52
CA LEU A 22 0.47 -29.67 13.37
C LEU A 22 1.14 -30.52 14.46
N GLN A 23 0.63 -30.46 15.70
CA GLN A 23 1.10 -31.32 16.78
C GLN A 23 0.78 -32.80 16.51
N GLN A 24 -0.43 -33.09 16.02
CA GLN A 24 -0.78 -34.45 15.56
C GLN A 24 0.14 -34.91 14.43
N LEU A 25 0.49 -34.03 13.48
CA LEU A 25 1.39 -34.34 12.38
C LEU A 25 2.80 -34.69 12.89
N ALA A 26 3.28 -34.00 13.92
CA ALA A 26 4.59 -34.24 14.55
C ALA A 26 4.64 -35.60 15.28
N HIS A 27 3.55 -35.99 15.95
CA HIS A 27 3.46 -37.26 16.68
C HIS A 27 3.05 -38.47 15.81
N ALA A 28 2.52 -38.25 14.60
CA ALA A 28 2.14 -39.34 13.71
C ALA A 28 3.38 -40.13 13.23
N THR A 29 3.41 -41.43 13.55
CA THR A 29 4.47 -42.36 13.13
C THR A 29 4.14 -43.08 11.81
N GLY A 30 2.84 -43.27 11.52
CA GLY A 30 2.36 -43.90 10.29
C GLY A 30 2.27 -42.95 9.10
N TRP A 31 2.68 -43.40 7.91
CA TRP A 31 2.60 -42.62 6.68
C TRP A 31 1.15 -42.24 6.30
N LEU A 32 0.19 -43.16 6.49
CA LEU A 32 -1.23 -42.92 6.22
C LEU A 32 -1.81 -41.82 7.13
N ASP A 33 -1.48 -41.84 8.42
CA ASP A 33 -1.93 -40.82 9.38
C ASP A 33 -1.36 -39.43 9.02
N ARG A 34 -0.07 -39.36 8.68
CA ARG A 34 0.56 -38.12 8.20
C ARG A 34 -0.14 -37.59 6.95
N ARG A 35 -0.50 -38.45 5.99
CA ARG A 35 -1.22 -38.05 4.77
C ARG A 35 -2.61 -37.52 5.08
N ARG A 36 -3.36 -38.19 5.97
CA ARG A 36 -4.70 -37.76 6.40
C ARG A 36 -4.64 -36.41 7.12
N ILE A 37 -3.71 -36.23 8.05
CA ILE A 37 -3.53 -34.97 8.78
C ILE A 37 -3.14 -33.83 7.82
N LYS A 38 -2.22 -34.06 6.87
CA LYS A 38 -1.88 -33.07 5.83
C LYS A 38 -3.10 -32.69 4.97
N LYS A 39 -3.95 -33.66 4.60
CA LYS A 39 -5.19 -33.39 3.87
C LYS A 39 -6.13 -32.49 4.68
N ASN A 40 -6.30 -32.77 5.97
CA ASN A 40 -7.11 -31.97 6.89
C ASN A 40 -6.57 -30.53 7.03
N ILE A 41 -5.25 -30.36 7.19
CA ILE A 41 -4.61 -29.03 7.23
C ILE A 41 -4.87 -28.27 5.92
N ASN A 42 -4.65 -28.91 4.77
CA ASN A 42 -4.88 -28.27 3.47
C ASN A 42 -6.36 -27.89 3.26
N GLN A 43 -7.28 -28.73 3.69
CA GLN A 43 -8.71 -28.44 3.62
C GLN A 43 -9.06 -27.22 4.48
N LEU A 44 -8.61 -27.20 5.74
CA LEU A 44 -8.84 -26.11 6.68
C LEU A 44 -8.26 -24.78 6.17
N VAL A 45 -7.05 -24.80 5.62
CA VAL A 45 -6.42 -23.59 5.01
C VAL A 45 -7.19 -23.11 3.78
N ARG A 46 -7.69 -24.02 2.93
CA ARG A 46 -8.51 -23.65 1.76
C ARG A 46 -9.85 -23.05 2.17
N GLU A 47 -10.49 -23.59 3.20
CA GLU A 47 -11.74 -23.05 3.76
C GLU A 47 -11.51 -21.63 4.30
N GLN A 48 -10.50 -21.43 5.16
CA GLN A 48 -10.14 -20.11 5.67
C GLN A 48 -9.80 -19.11 4.56
N THR A 49 -9.10 -19.56 3.51
CA THR A 49 -8.75 -18.70 2.37
C THR A 49 -10.00 -18.29 1.59
N ARG A 50 -10.95 -19.21 1.36
CA ARG A 50 -12.22 -18.89 0.70
C ARG A 50 -13.06 -17.92 1.52
N GLU A 51 -13.13 -18.09 2.83
CA GLU A 51 -13.86 -17.18 3.73
C GLU A 51 -13.23 -15.77 3.70
N ALA A 52 -11.90 -15.68 3.79
CA ALA A 52 -11.19 -14.40 3.69
C ALA A 52 -11.40 -13.73 2.31
N GLU A 53 -11.40 -14.50 1.23
CA GLU A 53 -11.70 -13.99 -0.12
C GLU A 53 -13.15 -13.51 -0.27
N GLN A 54 -14.11 -14.22 0.33
CA GLN A 54 -15.52 -13.83 0.36
C GLN A 54 -15.72 -12.54 1.16
N ALA A 55 -15.14 -12.45 2.37
CA ALA A 55 -15.18 -11.25 3.19
C ALA A 55 -14.62 -10.04 2.45
N ARG A 56 -13.47 -10.21 1.78
CA ARG A 56 -12.88 -9.16 0.93
C ARG A 56 -13.75 -8.81 -0.26
N ALA A 57 -14.35 -9.78 -0.96
CA ALA A 57 -15.25 -9.51 -2.07
C ALA A 57 -16.50 -8.72 -1.62
N MET A 58 -17.04 -9.04 -0.45
CA MET A 58 -18.13 -8.28 0.17
C MET A 58 -17.70 -6.86 0.50
N GLU A 59 -16.50 -6.67 1.06
CA GLU A 59 -16.00 -5.34 1.40
C GLU A 59 -15.74 -4.48 0.16
N LEU A 60 -15.19 -5.06 -0.91
CA LEU A 60 -15.05 -4.37 -2.20
C LEU A 60 -16.42 -3.91 -2.72
N ARG A 61 -17.43 -4.78 -2.71
CA ARG A 61 -18.80 -4.41 -3.11
C ARG A 61 -19.36 -3.30 -2.22
N ARG A 62 -19.25 -3.42 -0.89
CA ARG A 62 -19.73 -2.41 0.07
C ARG A 62 -19.06 -1.05 -0.17
N THR A 63 -17.76 -1.06 -0.46
CA THR A 63 -16.99 0.15 -0.76
C THR A 63 -17.46 0.80 -2.07
N THR A 64 -17.65 0.01 -3.13
CA THR A 64 -18.23 0.52 -4.39
C THR A 64 -19.59 1.16 -4.16
N HIS A 65 -20.48 0.51 -3.39
CA HIS A 65 -21.81 1.05 -3.09
C HIS A 65 -21.74 2.34 -2.26
N ALA A 66 -20.81 2.43 -1.31
CA ALA A 66 -20.63 3.63 -0.50
C ALA A 66 -20.16 4.83 -1.35
N ILE A 67 -19.19 4.63 -2.24
CA ILE A 67 -18.72 5.68 -3.15
C ILE A 67 -19.82 6.08 -4.13
N GLU A 68 -20.57 5.10 -4.65
CA GLU A 68 -21.72 5.35 -5.54
C GLU A 68 -22.85 6.12 -4.83
N GLY A 69 -23.11 5.81 -3.55
CA GLY A 69 -24.01 6.59 -2.71
C GLY A 69 -23.55 8.03 -2.52
N TYR A 70 -22.25 8.23 -2.29
CA TYR A 70 -21.64 9.56 -2.24
C TYR A 70 -21.78 10.31 -3.57
N ARG A 71 -21.49 9.65 -4.70
CA ARG A 71 -21.64 10.22 -6.03
C ARG A 71 -23.05 10.75 -6.27
N ARG A 72 -24.08 9.96 -5.96
CA ARG A 72 -25.48 10.40 -6.10
C ARG A 72 -25.80 11.59 -5.20
N HIS A 73 -25.27 11.61 -3.97
CA HIS A 73 -25.42 12.77 -3.08
C HIS A 73 -24.73 14.01 -3.66
N ALA A 74 -23.53 13.87 -4.24
CA ALA A 74 -22.81 14.95 -4.91
C ALA A 74 -23.59 15.49 -6.12
N ALA A 75 -24.15 14.61 -6.96
CA ALA A 75 -25.00 14.98 -8.10
C ALA A 75 -26.22 15.78 -7.64
N GLN A 76 -26.94 15.29 -6.63
CA GLN A 76 -28.10 15.98 -6.06
C GLN A 76 -27.73 17.35 -5.47
N VAL A 77 -26.57 17.48 -4.82
CA VAL A 77 -26.11 18.79 -4.31
C VAL A 77 -25.76 19.73 -5.46
N SER A 78 -25.15 19.22 -6.53
CA SER A 78 -24.83 19.99 -7.74
C SER A 78 -26.10 20.49 -8.43
N ASP A 79 -27.08 19.61 -8.66
CA ASP A 79 -28.39 19.97 -9.24
C ASP A 79 -29.10 21.03 -8.39
N ARG A 80 -29.04 20.86 -7.06
CA ARG A 80 -29.62 21.81 -6.11
C ARG A 80 -28.88 23.15 -6.06
N ALA A 81 -27.58 23.17 -6.32
CA ALA A 81 -26.77 24.37 -6.38
C ALA A 81 -27.02 25.18 -7.66
N ALA A 82 -27.40 24.52 -8.76
CA ALA A 82 -27.78 25.16 -10.02
C ALA A 82 -29.12 25.93 -9.93
N ASP A 83 -29.98 25.60 -8.96
CA ASP A 83 -31.21 26.32 -8.69
C ASP A 83 -30.91 27.71 -8.08
N THR A 84 -31.24 28.76 -8.84
CA THR A 84 -31.02 30.16 -8.45
C THR A 84 -31.96 30.60 -7.33
N GLY A 85 -33.13 29.95 -7.17
CA GLY A 85 -34.13 30.29 -6.15
C GLY A 85 -33.77 29.85 -4.73
N ARG A 86 -32.72 29.03 -4.55
CA ARG A 86 -32.30 28.57 -3.22
C ARG A 86 -31.64 29.65 -2.39
N SER A 87 -31.93 29.64 -1.09
CA SER A 87 -31.26 30.51 -0.11
C SER A 87 -29.77 30.18 0.01
N THR A 88 -28.95 31.16 0.40
CA THR A 88 -27.52 30.97 0.68
C THR A 88 -27.29 30.01 1.86
N GLU A 89 -28.19 30.01 2.84
CA GLU A 89 -28.15 29.10 3.99
C GLU A 89 -28.33 27.64 3.56
N ASP A 90 -29.29 27.37 2.67
CA ASP A 90 -29.52 26.01 2.16
C ASP A 90 -28.33 25.50 1.35
N ARG A 91 -27.73 26.36 0.51
CA ARG A 91 -26.50 26.00 -0.22
C ARG A 91 -25.34 25.69 0.74
N THR A 92 -25.22 26.45 1.83
CA THR A 92 -24.20 26.21 2.85
C THR A 92 -24.45 24.90 3.60
N ARG A 93 -25.71 24.61 3.95
CA ARG A 93 -26.12 23.34 4.59
C ARG A 93 -25.83 22.15 3.67
N ASP A 94 -26.16 22.25 2.39
CA ASP A 94 -25.90 21.20 1.41
C ASP A 94 -24.40 20.95 1.21
N ARG A 95 -23.60 22.02 1.15
CA ARG A 95 -22.13 21.91 1.07
C ARG A 95 -21.53 21.23 2.31
N ASN A 96 -22.02 21.58 3.50
CA ASN A 96 -21.58 20.96 4.76
C ASN A 96 -21.98 19.47 4.84
N SER A 97 -23.21 19.15 4.43
CA SER A 97 -23.71 17.77 4.36
C SER A 97 -22.86 16.92 3.39
N LEU A 98 -22.52 17.48 2.23
CA LEU A 98 -21.65 16.82 1.26
C LEU A 98 -20.25 16.56 1.83
N ALA A 99 -19.65 17.54 2.50
CA ALA A 99 -18.34 17.41 3.13
C ALA A 99 -18.34 16.35 4.25
N GLN A 100 -19.41 16.27 5.04
CA GLN A 100 -19.58 15.22 6.05
C GLN A 100 -19.70 13.83 5.40
N HIS A 101 -20.49 13.70 4.33
CA HIS A 101 -20.62 12.43 3.60
C HIS A 101 -19.28 11.98 2.99
N TYR A 102 -18.52 12.91 2.40
CA TYR A 102 -17.18 12.64 1.89
C TYR A 102 -16.27 12.12 3.00
N GLY A 103 -16.22 12.82 4.14
CA GLY A 103 -15.41 12.44 5.29
C GLY A 103 -15.77 11.05 5.82
N HIS A 104 -17.06 10.73 5.91
CA HIS A 104 -17.54 9.42 6.36
C HIS A 104 -17.09 8.28 5.42
N VAL A 105 -17.26 8.44 4.11
CA VAL A 105 -16.85 7.42 3.13
C VAL A 105 -15.33 7.29 3.09
N GLN A 106 -14.60 8.40 3.14
CA GLN A 106 -13.14 8.40 3.18
C GLN A 106 -12.61 7.67 4.43
N GLU A 107 -13.17 7.96 5.61
CA GLU A 107 -12.78 7.33 6.87
C GLU A 107 -13.04 5.82 6.84
N ARG A 108 -14.20 5.40 6.30
CA ARG A 108 -14.52 3.98 6.11
C ARG A 108 -13.52 3.28 5.20
N VAL A 109 -13.17 3.87 4.05
CA VAL A 109 -12.17 3.31 3.13
C VAL A 109 -10.81 3.17 3.80
N LEU A 110 -10.38 4.19 4.55
CA LEU A 110 -9.08 4.19 5.21
C LEU A 110 -8.97 3.17 6.36
N ARG A 111 -10.06 2.99 7.11
CA ARG A 111 -10.14 2.05 8.24
C ARG A 111 -10.41 0.60 7.84
N SER A 112 -10.83 0.35 6.60
CA SER A 112 -11.12 -1.01 6.16
C SER A 112 -9.87 -1.89 6.14
N GLU A 113 -9.88 -2.95 6.96
CA GLU A 113 -8.77 -3.92 7.07
C GLU A 113 -8.73 -4.89 5.89
N PHE A 114 -9.89 -5.15 5.27
CA PHE A 114 -10.02 -6.10 4.16
C PHE A 114 -9.58 -5.51 2.80
N LEU A 115 -9.41 -4.19 2.72
CA LEU A 115 -8.92 -3.51 1.52
C LEU A 115 -7.39 -3.42 1.51
N ARG A 116 -6.78 -3.91 0.44
CA ARG A 116 -5.34 -3.75 0.21
C ARG A 116 -5.00 -2.26 0.04
N PRO A 117 -3.75 -1.83 0.30
CA PRO A 117 -3.35 -0.44 0.10
C PRO A 117 -3.63 0.11 -1.30
N VAL A 118 -3.46 -0.72 -2.34
CA VAL A 118 -3.78 -0.37 -3.73
C VAL A 118 -5.28 -0.16 -3.93
N GLU A 119 -6.12 -1.01 -3.33
CA GLU A 119 -7.58 -0.93 -3.42
C GLU A 119 -8.10 0.30 -2.67
N ARG A 120 -7.50 0.63 -1.52
CA ARG A 120 -7.76 1.89 -0.82
C ARG A 120 -7.40 3.10 -1.69
N GLY A 121 -6.28 3.06 -2.40
CA GLY A 121 -5.91 4.09 -3.37
C GLY A 121 -6.96 4.25 -4.48
N ILE A 122 -7.36 3.15 -5.12
CA ILE A 122 -8.39 3.16 -6.18
C ILE A 122 -9.73 3.69 -5.64
N ALA A 123 -10.12 3.30 -4.42
CA ALA A 123 -11.34 3.78 -3.77
C ALA A 123 -11.30 5.30 -3.51
N LEU A 124 -10.18 5.83 -3.04
CA LEU A 124 -10.00 7.26 -2.82
C LEU A 124 -9.97 8.05 -4.13
N ASP A 125 -9.34 7.51 -5.17
CA ASP A 125 -9.33 8.10 -6.51
C ASP A 125 -10.77 8.11 -7.09
N GLY A 126 -11.53 7.03 -6.91
CA GLY A 126 -12.94 6.96 -7.27
C GLY A 126 -13.81 7.96 -6.50
N LEU A 127 -13.54 8.18 -5.21
CA LEU A 127 -14.23 9.17 -4.38
C LEU A 127 -13.92 10.62 -4.83
N ALA A 128 -12.68 10.89 -5.20
CA ALA A 128 -12.28 12.18 -5.78
C ALA A 128 -12.94 12.42 -7.15
N ALA A 129 -12.95 11.40 -8.01
CA ALA A 129 -13.63 11.45 -9.30
C ALA A 129 -15.13 11.70 -9.13
N ALA A 130 -15.81 11.00 -8.20
CA ALA A 130 -17.22 11.21 -7.87
C ALA A 130 -17.54 12.62 -7.34
N THR A 131 -16.54 13.32 -6.78
CA THR A 131 -16.69 14.71 -6.32
C THR A 131 -16.55 15.71 -7.47
N THR A 132 -15.67 15.41 -8.44
CA THR A 132 -15.38 16.32 -9.56
C THR A 132 -16.39 16.14 -10.70
N PHE A 133 -16.78 14.90 -10.97
CA PHE A 133 -17.62 14.49 -12.09
C PHE A 133 -18.76 13.59 -11.59
N PRO A 134 -19.69 14.12 -10.78
CA PRO A 134 -20.75 13.32 -10.16
C PRO A 134 -21.70 12.67 -11.16
N GLU A 135 -21.80 13.18 -12.39
CA GLU A 135 -22.65 12.67 -13.46
C GLU A 135 -22.19 11.32 -14.04
N TYR A 136 -20.90 10.95 -13.92
CA TYR A 136 -20.39 9.70 -14.49
C TYR A 136 -20.48 8.53 -13.51
N GLU A 137 -21.09 7.42 -13.95
CA GLU A 137 -21.12 6.19 -13.17
C GLU A 137 -19.73 5.54 -13.06
N LEU A 138 -19.35 5.14 -11.85
CA LEU A 138 -18.03 4.59 -11.55
C LEU A 138 -17.80 3.19 -12.14
N GLY A 139 -18.86 2.52 -12.59
CA GLY A 139 -18.82 1.15 -13.11
C GLY A 139 -18.17 0.16 -12.14
N ASN A 140 -17.44 -0.83 -12.67
CA ASN A 140 -16.71 -1.78 -11.85
C ASN A 140 -15.35 -1.20 -11.40
N LEU A 141 -15.39 -0.35 -10.37
CA LEU A 141 -14.22 0.36 -9.81
C LEU A 141 -13.00 -0.55 -9.58
N PHE A 142 -13.23 -1.79 -9.13
CA PHE A 142 -12.17 -2.73 -8.77
C PHE A 142 -11.89 -3.80 -9.85
N GLY A 143 -12.59 -3.76 -10.99
CA GLY A 143 -12.50 -4.79 -12.04
C GLY A 143 -11.09 -4.98 -12.61
N LYS A 144 -10.26 -3.94 -12.58
CA LYS A 144 -8.85 -3.99 -13.00
C LYS A 144 -7.85 -3.97 -11.85
N ALA A 145 -8.29 -3.92 -10.59
CA ALA A 145 -7.40 -3.76 -9.43
C ALA A 145 -6.35 -4.89 -9.32
N ARG A 146 -6.66 -6.11 -9.78
CA ARG A 146 -5.72 -7.24 -9.82
C ARG A 146 -4.64 -7.13 -10.92
N LYS A 147 -4.88 -6.32 -11.96
CA LYS A 147 -3.96 -6.11 -13.09
C LYS A 147 -3.04 -4.90 -12.89
N VAL A 148 -3.40 -4.00 -11.99
CA VAL A 148 -2.61 -2.80 -11.71
C VAL A 148 -1.50 -3.15 -10.71
N THR A 149 -0.30 -3.42 -11.23
CA THR A 149 0.91 -3.62 -10.41
C THR A 149 1.95 -2.55 -10.71
N GLY A 150 2.60 -2.02 -9.64
CA GLY A 150 3.83 -1.23 -9.65
C GLY A 150 3.82 0.09 -10.43
N ILE A 151 3.82 0.02 -11.76
CA ILE A 151 4.01 1.14 -12.70
C ILE A 151 2.69 1.62 -13.28
N ASP A 152 1.69 0.74 -13.45
CA ASP A 152 0.41 1.14 -14.04
C ASP A 152 -0.47 1.91 -13.04
N ALA A 153 -0.28 1.75 -11.73
CA ALA A 153 -0.88 2.62 -10.71
C ALA A 153 -0.32 4.05 -10.80
N LEU A 154 0.99 4.17 -11.07
CA LEU A 154 1.66 5.45 -11.31
C LEU A 154 1.22 6.07 -12.64
N ARG A 155 1.04 5.26 -13.69
CA ARG A 155 0.50 5.72 -14.99
C ARG A 155 -0.97 6.11 -14.89
N TYR A 156 -1.79 5.40 -14.13
CA TYR A 156 -3.19 5.77 -13.90
C TYR A 156 -3.29 7.09 -13.11
N ARG A 157 -2.46 7.28 -12.07
CA ARG A 157 -2.31 8.57 -11.37
C ARG A 157 -1.79 9.69 -12.26
N ALA A 158 -0.84 9.39 -13.15
CA ALA A 158 -0.32 10.35 -14.12
C ALA A 158 -1.32 10.66 -15.24
N GLN A 159 -2.16 9.70 -15.63
CA GLN A 159 -3.19 9.86 -16.66
C GLN A 159 -4.39 10.64 -16.10
N ALA A 160 -4.78 10.41 -14.84
CA ALA A 160 -5.69 11.28 -14.11
C ALA A 160 -5.11 12.69 -14.03
N ALA A 161 -3.84 12.85 -13.61
CA ALA A 161 -3.17 14.15 -13.58
C ALA A 161 -3.10 14.86 -14.95
N ARG A 162 -2.96 14.11 -16.06
CA ARG A 162 -2.97 14.63 -17.43
C ARG A 162 -4.36 15.06 -17.89
N ALA A 163 -5.39 14.27 -17.60
CA ALA A 163 -6.78 14.65 -17.84
C ALA A 163 -7.17 15.93 -17.07
N TYR A 164 -6.58 16.16 -15.89
CA TYR A 164 -6.71 17.42 -15.14
C TYR A 164 -5.98 18.59 -15.81
N THR A 165 -4.79 18.40 -16.36
CA THR A 165 -4.08 19.48 -17.09
C THR A 165 -4.75 19.83 -18.43
N GLU A 166 -5.35 18.86 -19.12
CA GLU A 166 -6.04 19.08 -20.39
C GLU A 166 -7.41 19.77 -20.23
N THR A 167 -8.08 19.58 -19.10
CA THR A 167 -9.39 20.20 -18.82
C THR A 167 -9.30 21.63 -18.27
N GLY A 168 -8.10 22.15 -17.99
CA GLY A 168 -7.88 23.56 -17.60
C GLY A 168 -8.46 23.96 -16.23
N ILE A 169 -9.05 23.04 -15.49
CA ILE A 169 -9.60 23.28 -14.15
C ILE A 169 -8.48 23.04 -13.15
N ALA A 170 -7.96 24.12 -12.57
CA ALA A 170 -6.98 24.05 -11.50
C ALA A 170 -7.49 23.12 -10.40
N ARG A 171 -6.70 22.09 -10.09
CA ARG A 171 -6.93 21.19 -8.96
C ARG A 171 -7.22 22.05 -7.72
N PRO A 172 -8.42 22.05 -7.12
CA PRO A 172 -8.52 22.52 -5.76
C PRO A 172 -7.54 21.66 -4.95
N PRO A 173 -6.59 22.26 -4.20
CA PRO A 173 -5.57 21.49 -3.50
C PRO A 173 -6.30 20.38 -2.77
N ALA A 174 -5.91 19.13 -3.07
CA ALA A 174 -6.51 17.92 -2.50
C ALA A 174 -6.78 18.23 -1.04
N TYR A 175 -8.07 18.23 -0.63
CA TYR A 175 -8.52 18.65 0.69
C TYR A 175 -7.48 18.14 1.66
N THR A 176 -6.59 19.04 2.06
CA THR A 176 -5.46 18.65 2.87
C THR A 176 -6.16 18.42 4.17
N ARG A 177 -6.41 17.13 4.49
CA ARG A 177 -6.85 16.72 5.81
C ARG A 177 -6.11 17.66 6.75
N PRO A 178 -6.78 18.56 7.48
CA PRO A 178 -6.06 19.51 8.32
C PRO A 178 -5.17 18.62 9.16
N ALA A 179 -3.85 18.68 8.93
CA ALA A 179 -2.89 17.85 9.65
C ALA A 179 -3.30 18.02 11.10
N ARG A 180 -3.67 16.91 11.77
CA ARG A 180 -4.24 16.89 13.13
C ARG A 180 -3.54 18.00 13.89
N ARG A 181 -4.23 19.14 14.08
CA ARG A 181 -3.51 20.40 14.31
C ARG A 181 -2.66 20.17 15.53
N ASP A 182 -1.37 20.44 15.40
CA ASP A 182 -0.46 20.27 16.52
C ASP A 182 -1.04 21.04 17.70
N ARG A 183 -1.10 20.36 18.85
CA ARG A 183 -1.61 20.91 20.11
C ARG A 183 -0.95 22.25 20.43
N ALA A 184 0.32 22.42 20.05
CA ALA A 184 1.05 23.67 20.16
C ALA A 184 0.43 24.82 19.33
N THR A 185 0.01 24.55 18.09
CA THR A 185 -0.63 25.53 17.21
C THR A 185 -1.99 25.96 17.75
N ALA A 186 -2.76 25.01 18.27
CA ALA A 186 -4.05 25.31 18.92
C ALA A 186 -3.89 26.23 20.15
N VAL A 187 -2.85 26.04 20.96
CA VAL A 187 -2.54 26.93 22.09
C VAL A 187 -2.18 28.34 21.59
N GLN A 188 -1.40 28.44 20.51
CA GLN A 188 -1.09 29.74 19.89
C GLN A 188 -2.33 30.45 19.33
N ASP A 189 -3.28 29.70 18.77
CA ASP A 189 -4.56 30.23 18.32
C ASP A 189 -5.40 30.81 19.47
N ILE A 190 -5.42 30.15 20.64
CA ILE A 190 -6.06 30.67 21.86
C ILE A 190 -5.41 31.99 22.29
N ARG A 191 -4.08 32.03 22.34
CA ARG A 191 -3.33 33.24 22.74
C ARG A 191 -3.54 34.39 21.77
N ARG A 192 -3.53 34.11 20.46
CA ARG A 192 -3.82 35.09 19.42
C ARG A 192 -5.23 35.65 19.53
N ALA A 193 -6.23 34.79 19.79
CA ALA A 193 -7.61 35.24 19.97
C ALA A 193 -7.73 36.26 21.10
N VAL A 194 -7.08 36.03 22.24
CA VAL A 194 -7.05 37.01 23.36
C VAL A 194 -6.26 38.27 23.01
N TRP A 195 -5.15 38.13 22.27
CA TRP A 195 -4.30 39.26 21.90
C TRP A 195 -5.01 40.23 20.94
N VAL A 196 -5.65 39.71 19.88
CA VAL A 196 -6.38 40.50 18.88
C VAL A 196 -7.59 41.18 19.52
N THR A 197 -8.33 40.45 20.35
CA THR A 197 -9.57 40.95 20.96
C THR A 197 -9.33 41.96 22.10
N GLY A 198 -8.11 42.05 22.62
CA GLY A 198 -7.72 43.05 23.62
C GLY A 198 -7.69 44.49 23.08
N HIS A 199 -7.64 44.70 21.77
CA HIS A 199 -7.46 46.01 21.14
C HIS A 199 -8.73 46.44 20.39
N GLY A 200 -9.79 46.79 21.12
CA GLY A 200 -10.93 47.54 20.55
C GLY A 200 -11.96 46.75 19.73
N ALA A 201 -11.85 45.42 19.62
CA ALA A 201 -12.86 44.60 18.96
C ALA A 201 -14.22 44.68 19.69
N ASP A 202 -15.33 44.58 18.97
CA ASP A 202 -16.68 44.53 19.54
C ASP A 202 -16.90 43.22 20.31
N ARG A 203 -17.72 43.23 21.36
CA ARG A 203 -17.95 42.08 22.26
C ARG A 203 -18.30 40.81 21.48
N ASP A 204 -19.17 40.92 20.49
CA ASP A 204 -19.64 39.80 19.67
C ASP A 204 -18.50 39.21 18.82
N GLU A 205 -17.64 40.07 18.27
CA GLU A 205 -16.45 39.64 17.54
C GLU A 205 -15.44 38.95 18.46
N ARG A 206 -15.31 39.41 19.73
CA ARG A 206 -14.46 38.76 20.72
C ARG A 206 -14.96 37.37 21.05
N GLU A 207 -16.25 37.23 21.26
CA GLU A 207 -16.88 35.96 21.60
C GLU A 207 -16.81 34.97 20.43
N ALA A 208 -17.09 35.44 19.20
CA ALA A 208 -16.94 34.63 17.99
C ALA A 208 -15.49 34.15 17.78
N THR A 209 -14.50 35.03 17.98
CA THR A 209 -13.08 34.70 17.85
C THR A 209 -12.63 33.71 18.92
N ARG A 210 -13.05 33.90 20.19
CA ARG A 210 -12.80 32.94 21.27
C ARG A 210 -13.42 31.58 20.99
N ALA A 211 -14.69 31.54 20.58
CA ALA A 211 -15.38 30.30 20.26
C ALA A 211 -14.72 29.55 19.09
N ALA A 212 -14.26 30.28 18.06
CA ALA A 212 -13.53 29.70 16.95
C ALA A 212 -12.16 29.13 17.35
N ALA A 213 -11.44 29.79 18.27
CA ALA A 213 -10.19 29.25 18.81
C ALA A 213 -10.43 28.03 19.71
N ALA A 214 -11.46 28.05 20.56
CA ALA A 214 -11.83 26.93 21.43
C ALA A 214 -12.18 25.66 20.61
N ARG A 215 -13.00 25.79 19.55
CA ARG A 215 -13.30 24.67 18.65
C ARG A 215 -12.04 24.06 18.03
N ARG A 216 -11.14 24.90 17.53
CA ARG A 216 -9.86 24.45 16.95
C ARG A 216 -8.98 23.73 17.97
N ALA A 217 -9.01 24.14 19.23
CA ALA A 217 -8.27 23.49 20.29
C ALA A 217 -8.87 22.15 20.71
N HIS A 218 -10.20 22.06 20.75
CA HIS A 218 -10.90 20.80 20.97
C HIS A 218 -10.59 19.80 19.85
N ASP A 219 -10.59 20.24 18.58
CA ASP A 219 -10.22 19.41 17.42
C ASP A 219 -8.76 18.92 17.48
N ALA A 220 -7.88 19.69 18.13
CA ALA A 220 -6.49 19.33 18.40
C ALA A 220 -6.31 18.42 19.64
N GLY A 221 -7.39 18.09 20.34
CA GLY A 221 -7.39 17.21 21.51
C GLY A 221 -7.02 17.88 22.84
N LEU A 222 -7.19 19.19 22.96
CA LEU A 222 -7.17 19.85 24.28
C LEU A 222 -8.50 19.61 25.00
N THR A 223 -8.43 19.41 26.30
CA THR A 223 -9.64 19.33 27.14
C THR A 223 -10.19 20.71 27.45
N ASP A 224 -11.48 20.82 27.77
CA ASP A 224 -12.12 22.11 28.12
C ASP A 224 -11.43 22.79 29.30
N HIS A 225 -10.93 22.01 30.27
CA HIS A 225 -10.17 22.55 31.40
C HIS A 225 -8.86 23.23 30.94
N GLU A 226 -8.14 22.62 29.99
CA GLU A 226 -6.91 23.17 29.44
C GLU A 226 -7.17 24.41 28.58
N ILE A 227 -8.24 24.39 27.78
CA ILE A 227 -8.68 25.52 26.96
C ILE A 227 -9.02 26.72 27.87
N ASN A 228 -9.82 26.50 28.91
CA ASN A 228 -10.21 27.54 29.86
C ASN A 228 -9.01 28.09 30.64
N ARG A 229 -8.08 27.21 31.05
CA ARG A 229 -6.83 27.63 31.70
C ARG A 229 -5.97 28.49 30.78
N GLU A 230 -5.81 28.12 29.51
CA GLU A 230 -5.06 28.93 28.55
C GLU A 230 -5.75 30.27 28.27
N PHE A 231 -7.09 30.33 28.16
CA PHE A 231 -7.80 31.62 28.01
C PHE A 231 -7.63 32.54 29.23
N ALA A 232 -7.64 31.99 30.44
CA ALA A 232 -7.45 32.75 31.68
C ALA A 232 -6.03 33.30 31.82
N THR A 233 -5.03 32.54 31.36
CA THR A 233 -3.60 32.88 31.49
C THR A 233 -2.99 33.46 30.21
N ALA A 234 -3.75 33.60 29.12
CA ALA A 234 -3.25 34.01 27.81
C ALA A 234 -2.55 35.36 27.82
N ALA A 235 -3.00 36.31 28.65
CA ALA A 235 -2.37 37.63 28.74
C ALA A 235 -0.93 37.53 29.29
N ASP A 236 -0.73 36.70 30.32
CA ASP A 236 0.57 36.43 30.94
C ASP A 236 1.43 35.50 30.08
N ASN A 237 0.79 34.59 29.34
CA ASN A 237 1.45 33.66 28.44
C ASN A 237 1.79 34.24 27.06
N ALA A 238 1.47 35.52 26.82
CA ALA A 238 1.72 36.24 25.58
C ALA A 238 2.52 37.53 25.80
N ARG A 239 3.42 37.55 26.79
CA ARG A 239 4.27 38.71 27.11
C ARG A 239 5.32 39.02 26.04
N PHE A 240 5.72 38.04 25.25
CA PHE A 240 6.68 38.21 24.16
C PHE A 240 6.06 37.74 22.84
N GLU A 241 6.26 38.53 21.79
CA GLU A 241 5.87 38.17 20.43
C GLU A 241 7.12 37.81 19.62
N VAL A 242 6.98 36.82 18.75
CA VAL A 242 7.97 36.46 17.74
C VAL A 242 7.33 36.64 16.38
N ARG A 243 8.01 37.36 15.48
CA ARG A 243 7.66 37.44 14.06
C ARG A 243 8.77 36.81 13.26
N MET A 244 8.41 35.84 12.42
CA MET A 244 9.32 35.23 11.46
C MET A 244 8.79 35.51 10.05
N GLN A 245 9.67 35.93 9.16
CA GLN A 245 9.36 36.17 7.75
C GLN A 245 10.32 35.36 6.90
N THR A 246 9.81 34.54 6.00
CA THR A 246 10.62 33.80 5.04
C THR A 246 10.26 34.21 3.61
N ARG A 247 11.24 34.21 2.71
CA ARG A 247 11.02 34.24 1.26
C ARG A 247 11.55 32.96 0.63
N ASP A 248 10.70 32.31 -0.15
CA ASP A 248 11.09 31.13 -0.93
C ASP A 248 11.84 31.50 -2.22
N ARG A 249 12.19 30.50 -3.03
CA ARG A 249 12.80 30.62 -4.37
C ARG A 249 12.00 31.44 -5.36
N GLU A 250 10.69 31.43 -5.20
CA GLU A 250 9.74 32.03 -6.12
C GLU A 250 9.35 33.45 -5.69
N GLY A 251 9.88 33.91 -4.55
CA GLY A 251 9.64 35.23 -3.97
C GLY A 251 8.41 35.32 -3.08
N HIS A 252 7.72 34.20 -2.81
CA HIS A 252 6.57 34.19 -1.90
C HIS A 252 7.03 34.42 -0.47
N ALA A 253 6.41 35.39 0.18
CA ALA A 253 6.66 35.70 1.58
C ALA A 253 5.72 34.87 2.46
N HIS A 254 6.27 34.09 3.40
CA HIS A 254 5.50 33.48 4.47
C HIS A 254 5.82 34.15 5.81
N ASN A 255 4.77 34.51 6.54
CA ASN A 255 4.88 35.12 7.85
C ASN A 255 4.39 34.14 8.91
N MET A 256 5.21 33.91 9.93
CA MET A 256 4.85 33.16 11.12
C MET A 256 4.92 34.06 12.34
N PHE A 257 4.05 33.76 13.31
CA PHE A 257 3.89 34.55 14.50
C PHE A 257 3.62 33.65 15.70
N GLY A 258 4.35 33.87 16.79
CA GLY A 258 4.24 33.12 18.05
C GLY A 258 4.14 34.06 19.26
N LEU A 259 3.38 33.63 20.27
CA LEU A 259 3.20 34.33 21.55
C LEU A 259 3.71 33.46 22.71
N HIS A 260 4.55 34.05 23.55
CA HIS A 260 5.31 33.33 24.57
C HIS A 260 5.32 34.05 25.93
N PRO A 261 5.36 33.30 27.05
CA PRO A 261 5.38 33.86 28.40
C PRO A 261 6.71 34.54 28.73
N THR A 262 7.81 34.08 28.14
CA THR A 262 9.16 34.56 28.42
C THR A 262 9.96 34.72 27.13
N GLU A 263 10.95 35.62 27.17
CA GLU A 263 11.91 35.87 26.10
C GLU A 263 12.66 34.58 25.70
N ALA A 264 13.09 33.79 26.68
CA ALA A 264 13.75 32.51 26.44
C ALA A 264 12.83 31.52 25.71
N ALA A 265 11.55 31.41 26.09
CA ALA A 265 10.59 30.56 25.41
C ALA A 265 10.29 31.05 23.98
N ALA A 266 10.34 32.36 23.76
CA ALA A 266 10.22 32.98 22.44
C ALA A 266 11.41 32.63 21.54
N ALA A 267 12.64 32.79 22.05
CA ALA A 267 13.87 32.43 21.35
C ALA A 267 13.95 30.93 21.03
N GLU A 268 13.61 30.06 21.98
CA GLU A 268 13.57 28.61 21.76
C GLU A 268 12.55 28.20 20.70
N TRP A 269 11.37 28.83 20.69
CA TRP A 269 10.38 28.58 19.67
C TRP A 269 10.86 29.04 18.29
N ALA A 270 11.42 30.25 18.20
CA ALA A 270 11.96 30.79 16.95
C ALA A 270 13.04 29.88 16.37
N GLN A 271 13.95 29.38 17.22
CA GLN A 271 15.00 28.44 16.82
C GLN A 271 14.41 27.13 16.29
N ARG A 272 13.48 26.50 17.01
CA ARG A 272 12.83 25.26 16.55
C ARG A 272 12.13 25.43 15.20
N GLN A 273 11.51 26.59 14.96
CA GLN A 273 10.88 26.87 13.67
C GLN A 273 11.93 27.06 12.57
N ALA A 274 13.00 27.82 12.84
CA ALA A 274 14.09 28.05 11.90
C ALA A 274 14.82 26.75 11.49
N GLU A 275 14.90 25.77 12.40
CA GLU A 275 15.49 24.45 12.13
C GLU A 275 14.55 23.50 11.38
N SER A 276 13.26 23.83 11.26
CA SER A 276 12.30 22.96 10.59
C SER A 276 12.55 22.90 9.08
N PRO A 277 12.22 21.78 8.40
CA PRO A 277 12.51 21.60 6.98
C PRO A 277 11.98 22.72 6.09
N HIS A 278 10.82 23.29 6.46
CA HIS A 278 10.18 24.37 5.72
C HIS A 278 11.05 25.65 5.66
N PHE A 279 11.82 25.92 6.71
CA PHE A 279 12.68 27.11 6.79
C PHE A 279 14.11 26.82 6.37
N ARG A 280 14.59 25.58 6.45
CA ARG A 280 15.92 25.21 5.96
C ARG A 280 16.10 25.44 4.46
N ASP A 281 15.03 25.27 3.69
CA ASP A 281 15.05 25.46 2.24
C ASP A 281 14.77 26.91 1.81
N ALA A 282 14.50 27.81 2.77
CA ALA A 282 14.24 29.22 2.48
C ALA A 282 15.51 29.97 2.03
N HIS A 283 15.35 30.93 1.12
CA HIS A 283 16.47 31.77 0.70
C HIS A 283 16.80 32.88 1.68
N HIS A 284 15.78 33.38 2.38
CA HIS A 284 15.95 34.45 3.33
C HIS A 284 14.98 34.22 4.48
N LEU A 285 15.50 34.27 5.70
CA LEU A 285 14.75 34.21 6.94
C LEU A 285 15.02 35.49 7.74
N GLY A 286 13.97 36.16 8.19
CA GLY A 286 14.02 37.26 9.15
C GLY A 286 13.27 36.88 10.41
N VAL A 287 13.83 37.18 11.58
CA VAL A 287 13.25 36.90 12.90
C VAL A 287 13.33 38.16 13.75
N GLY A 288 12.22 38.55 14.36
CA GLY A 288 12.14 39.61 15.35
C GLY A 288 11.44 39.14 16.61
N ILE A 289 12.01 39.45 17.78
CA ILE A 289 11.43 39.17 19.10
C ILE A 289 11.20 40.51 19.81
N SER A 290 9.99 40.75 20.30
CA SER A 290 9.63 41.97 21.03
C SER A 290 8.80 41.68 22.27
N ALA A 291 8.91 42.53 23.28
CA ALA A 291 8.01 42.52 24.42
C ALA A 291 6.65 43.11 24.04
N ARG A 292 5.57 42.57 24.59
CA ARG A 292 4.19 43.00 24.32
C ARG A 292 4.03 44.48 24.65
N GLY A 293 3.57 45.26 23.67
CA GLY A 293 3.33 46.70 23.81
C GLY A 293 4.57 47.57 23.58
N GLN A 294 5.75 46.97 23.38
CA GLN A 294 6.94 47.70 22.95
C GLN A 294 7.09 47.66 21.43
N ARG A 295 7.49 48.80 20.85
CA ARG A 295 7.79 48.90 19.40
C ARG A 295 9.20 48.44 19.06
N GLU A 296 10.10 48.48 20.03
CA GLU A 296 11.49 48.09 19.86
C GLU A 296 11.63 46.56 19.94
N GLN A 297 12.37 45.99 18.99
CA GLN A 297 12.67 44.56 18.98
C GLN A 297 13.87 44.31 19.90
N LEU A 298 13.69 43.41 20.87
CA LEU A 298 14.76 42.97 21.77
C LEU A 298 15.83 42.17 21.00
N PHE A 299 15.40 41.48 19.95
CA PHE A 299 16.29 40.76 19.05
C PHE A 299 15.77 40.84 17.62
N THR A 300 16.69 41.04 16.67
CA THR A 300 16.40 41.01 15.24
C THR A 300 17.55 40.37 14.49
N ALA A 301 17.26 39.42 13.60
CA ALA A 301 18.24 38.79 12.73
C ALA A 301 17.60 38.50 11.36
N ALA A 302 18.33 38.75 10.28
CA ALA A 302 17.88 38.49 8.93
C ALA A 302 19.03 37.97 8.06
N GLY A 303 18.81 36.90 7.31
CA GLY A 303 19.84 36.31 6.46
C GLY A 303 19.49 34.90 6.00
N SER A 304 20.50 34.07 5.73
CA SER A 304 20.28 32.66 5.45
C SER A 304 19.71 31.95 6.68
N PRO A 305 18.94 30.86 6.52
CA PRO A 305 18.41 30.11 7.66
C PRO A 305 19.49 29.68 8.65
N GLY A 306 20.66 29.24 8.15
CA GLY A 306 21.82 28.87 8.97
C GLY A 306 22.36 30.03 9.82
N PHE A 307 22.50 31.21 9.21
CA PHE A 307 22.92 32.42 9.94
C PHE A 307 21.94 32.78 11.06
N VAL A 308 20.65 32.77 10.75
CA VAL A 308 19.60 33.11 11.74
C VAL A 308 19.55 32.08 12.87
N THR A 309 19.75 30.78 12.59
CA THR A 309 19.82 29.75 13.64
C THR A 309 21.01 29.92 14.57
N ASP A 310 22.15 30.36 14.04
CA ASP A 310 23.36 30.62 14.84
C ASP A 310 23.17 31.85 15.73
N GLU A 311 22.63 32.95 15.18
CA GLU A 311 22.32 34.16 15.94
C GLU A 311 21.28 33.90 17.04
N LEU A 312 20.23 33.14 16.74
CA LEU A 312 19.24 32.71 17.75
C LEU A 312 19.87 31.85 18.84
N SER A 313 20.82 30.99 18.49
CA SER A 313 21.54 30.16 19.47
C SER A 313 22.43 31.02 20.37
N ALA A 314 23.17 31.97 19.81
CA ALA A 314 24.01 32.91 20.55
C ALA A 314 23.18 33.79 21.50
N TYR A 315 22.06 34.32 21.01
CA TYR A 315 21.13 35.11 21.81
C TYR A 315 20.52 34.30 22.96
N ARG A 316 20.14 33.04 22.73
CA ARG A 316 19.68 32.15 23.80
C ARG A 316 20.75 31.89 24.86
N ASP A 317 22.00 31.72 24.45
CA ASP A 317 23.11 31.49 25.38
C ASP A 317 23.47 32.77 26.16
N GLN A 318 23.21 33.96 25.60
CA GLN A 318 23.26 35.21 26.35
C GLN A 318 22.15 35.27 27.42
N LEU A 319 20.90 34.98 27.06
CA LEU A 319 19.78 34.95 28.01
C LEU A 319 19.98 33.96 29.16
N ARG A 320 20.70 32.86 28.92
CA ARG A 320 21.09 31.91 29.97
C ARG A 320 22.16 32.46 30.90
N ARG A 321 23.14 33.20 30.37
CA ARG A 321 24.22 33.82 31.15
C ARG A 321 23.70 34.96 32.03
N ASP A 322 22.82 35.80 31.49
CA ASP A 322 22.26 36.95 32.22
C ASP A 322 21.31 36.53 33.36
N ARG A 323 20.86 35.26 33.38
CA ARG A 323 20.07 34.65 34.47
C ARG A 323 20.89 33.92 35.54
N GLY A 324 22.22 33.91 35.44
CA GLY A 324 23.11 33.40 36.51
C GLY A 324 23.06 34.27 37.79
N PRO A 325 23.41 33.73 38.97
CA PRO A 325 23.19 34.42 40.24
C PRO A 325 24.11 35.65 40.42
N THR A 326 23.50 36.83 40.54
CA THR A 326 23.95 38.05 41.22
C THR A 326 25.42 38.47 41.08
N SER A 327 25.67 39.44 40.19
CA SER A 327 26.81 40.36 40.35
C SER A 327 26.45 41.44 41.36
N THR A 328 27.18 41.46 42.47
CA THR A 328 27.13 42.46 43.54
C THR A 328 27.38 43.87 43.00
N GLN A 329 26.44 44.76 43.29
CA GLN A 329 26.52 46.20 43.08
C GLN A 329 27.33 46.83 44.22
N PRO A 330 28.39 47.63 43.99
CA PRO A 330 28.98 48.45 45.05
C PRO A 330 28.20 49.76 45.20
N ALA A 331 27.96 50.12 46.46
CA ALA A 331 27.24 51.29 46.91
C ALA A 331 28.02 52.61 46.73
N THR A 332 27.25 53.68 46.58
CA THR A 332 27.59 55.11 46.47
C THR A 332 28.21 55.72 47.75
N ALA A 333 29.01 56.78 47.58
CA ALA A 333 29.28 57.84 48.57
C ALA A 333 29.60 59.21 47.88
N PRO A 334 29.44 60.39 48.54
CA PRO A 334 28.94 61.62 47.88
C PRO A 334 29.80 62.92 47.99
N THR A 335 29.63 63.86 47.01
CA THR A 335 29.62 65.38 47.06
C THR A 335 30.94 66.20 47.33
N PRO A 336 31.17 67.51 46.93
CA PRO A 336 30.89 68.35 45.72
C PRO A 336 32.06 69.29 45.18
N ALA A 337 31.90 69.84 43.94
CA ALA A 337 32.27 71.16 43.28
C ALA A 337 33.66 71.86 43.44
N PRO A 338 34.12 72.85 42.59
CA PRO A 338 33.60 73.51 41.35
C PRO A 338 34.60 73.60 40.15
N THR A 339 34.22 74.32 39.07
CA THR A 339 34.71 74.41 37.66
C THR A 339 36.02 75.20 37.37
N PRO A 340 36.65 75.01 36.17
CA PRO A 340 36.55 76.03 35.09
C PRO A 340 36.24 75.43 33.69
N GLU A 341 35.56 76.20 32.84
CA GLU A 341 34.42 75.70 32.06
C GLU A 341 34.53 75.62 30.51
N SER A 342 35.70 75.77 29.87
CA SER A 342 35.77 75.67 28.39
C SER A 342 36.66 74.55 27.86
N ASP A 343 37.81 74.30 28.48
CA ASP A 343 38.79 73.35 27.95
C ASP A 343 38.47 71.91 28.37
N GLY A 344 37.97 71.72 29.60
CA GLY A 344 37.47 70.43 30.08
C GLY A 344 36.24 69.92 29.33
N LYS A 345 35.38 70.82 28.81
CA LYS A 345 34.24 70.43 27.97
C LYS A 345 34.68 69.95 26.58
N ARG A 346 35.71 70.57 25.99
CA ARG A 346 36.30 70.10 24.72
C ARG A 346 37.04 68.78 24.87
N LEU A 347 37.79 68.61 25.97
CA LEU A 347 38.48 67.35 26.28
C LEU A 347 37.48 66.22 26.57
N ALA A 348 36.43 66.48 27.35
CA ALA A 348 35.37 65.50 27.61
C ALA A 348 34.59 65.12 26.34
N GLU A 349 34.37 66.06 25.42
CA GLU A 349 33.73 65.77 24.13
C GLU A 349 34.64 64.93 23.22
N VAL A 350 35.95 65.22 23.16
CA VAL A 350 36.92 64.40 22.42
C VAL A 350 37.03 63.00 23.04
N GLU A 351 37.04 62.87 24.36
CA GLU A 351 37.03 61.57 25.05
C GLU A 351 35.75 60.78 24.76
N ARG A 352 34.60 61.45 24.67
CA ARG A 352 33.32 60.84 24.30
C ARG A 352 33.33 60.35 22.86
N GLN A 353 33.83 61.16 21.92
CA GLN A 353 33.98 60.77 20.52
C GLN A 353 34.99 59.62 20.35
N LEU A 354 36.07 59.61 21.13
CA LEU A 354 37.04 58.51 21.13
C LEU A 354 36.45 57.21 21.70
N ALA A 355 35.60 57.32 22.72
CA ALA A 355 34.87 56.18 23.28
C ALA A 355 33.84 55.61 22.30
N GLU A 356 33.14 56.48 21.56
CA GLU A 356 32.21 56.10 20.50
C GLU A 356 32.94 55.40 19.34
N LEU A 357 34.05 55.97 18.85
CA LEU A 357 34.87 55.33 17.81
C LEU A 357 35.46 53.99 18.26
N ARG A 358 35.81 53.83 19.54
CA ARG A 358 36.25 52.54 20.09
C ARG A 358 35.11 51.52 20.12
N SER A 359 33.92 51.95 20.54
CA SER A 359 32.70 51.12 20.50
C SER A 359 32.36 50.69 19.07
N ASP A 360 32.45 51.60 18.10
CA ASP A 360 32.21 51.32 16.69
C ASP A 360 33.26 50.39 16.10
N ARG A 361 34.55 50.58 16.44
CA ARG A 361 35.62 49.65 16.05
C ARG A 361 35.36 48.25 16.61
N ASP A 362 34.93 48.14 17.87
CA ASP A 362 34.65 46.85 18.50
C ASP A 362 33.37 46.21 17.94
N LYS A 363 32.42 47.01 17.47
CA LYS A 363 31.25 46.53 16.72
C LYS A 363 31.66 46.01 15.35
N LEU A 364 32.43 46.78 14.58
CA LEU A 364 32.95 46.35 13.28
C LEU A 364 33.85 45.12 13.38
N ALA A 365 34.68 45.01 14.40
CA ALA A 365 35.51 43.82 14.64
C ALA A 365 34.64 42.58 14.91
N ARG A 366 33.52 42.73 15.63
CA ARG A 366 32.54 41.65 15.82
C ARG A 366 31.85 41.28 14.51
N ASP A 367 31.40 42.27 13.75
CA ASP A 367 30.72 42.06 12.47
C ASP A 367 31.62 41.36 11.44
N VAL A 368 32.90 41.76 11.36
CA VAL A 368 33.91 41.07 10.53
C VAL A 368 34.10 39.63 10.98
N GLY A 369 34.17 39.37 12.29
CA GLY A 369 34.26 38.02 12.82
C GLY A 369 33.03 37.15 12.51
N VAL A 370 31.84 37.74 12.48
CA VAL A 370 30.60 37.07 12.07
C VAL A 370 30.62 36.76 10.56
N LEU A 371 30.98 37.74 9.74
CA LEU A 371 31.08 37.56 8.29
C LEU A 371 32.10 36.49 7.90
N GLN A 372 33.24 36.44 8.58
CA GLN A 372 34.27 35.44 8.33
C GLN A 372 33.78 34.02 8.67
N ARG A 373 33.12 33.84 9.82
CA ARG A 373 32.47 32.56 10.17
C ARG A 373 31.39 32.17 9.16
N GLY A 374 30.60 33.15 8.69
CA GLY A 374 29.60 32.93 7.64
C GLY A 374 30.22 32.48 6.32
N MET A 375 31.37 33.05 5.95
CA MET A 375 32.12 32.66 4.74
C MET A 375 32.70 31.25 4.86
N ASP A 376 33.23 30.89 6.02
CA ASP A 376 33.74 29.55 6.30
C ASP A 376 32.62 28.49 6.24
N ALA A 377 31.45 28.80 6.81
CA ALA A 377 30.26 27.95 6.75
C ALA A 377 29.77 27.76 5.30
N MET A 378 29.66 28.83 4.52
CA MET A 378 29.28 28.74 3.10
C MET A 378 30.29 27.91 2.29
N THR A 379 31.58 28.00 2.61
CA THR A 379 32.62 27.21 1.96
C THR A 379 32.47 25.72 2.30
N ALA A 380 32.24 25.39 3.57
CA ALA A 380 31.99 24.02 4.00
C ALA A 380 30.73 23.41 3.36
N ASP A 381 29.66 24.20 3.23
CA ASP A 381 28.43 23.79 2.55
C ASP A 381 28.66 23.53 1.07
N ARG A 382 29.35 24.45 0.37
CA ARG A 382 29.72 24.29 -1.03
C ARG A 382 30.50 22.99 -1.26
N ASP A 383 31.47 22.71 -0.41
CA ASP A 383 32.30 21.51 -0.50
C ASP A 383 31.51 20.23 -0.14
N GLY A 384 30.50 20.35 0.74
CA GLY A 384 29.52 19.30 1.01
C GLY A 384 28.65 18.98 -0.21
N TYR A 385 28.15 20.01 -0.91
CA TYR A 385 27.38 19.83 -2.14
C TYR A 385 28.21 19.23 -3.27
N ALA A 386 29.47 19.67 -3.43
CA ALA A 386 30.38 19.12 -4.42
C ALA A 386 30.60 17.61 -4.24
N ARG A 387 30.76 17.15 -2.99
CA ARG A 387 30.87 15.71 -2.68
C ARG A 387 29.61 14.92 -3.03
N ARG A 388 28.44 15.43 -2.64
CA ARG A 388 27.15 14.77 -2.95
C ARG A 388 26.87 14.69 -4.44
N LEU A 389 27.26 15.71 -5.21
CA LEU A 389 27.18 15.67 -6.66
C LEU A 389 28.10 14.59 -7.25
N GLY A 390 29.34 14.49 -6.76
CA GLY A 390 30.25 13.42 -7.18
C GLY A 390 29.74 12.01 -6.86
N GLU A 391 29.13 11.80 -5.69
CA GLU A 391 28.50 10.53 -5.32
C GLU A 391 27.29 10.22 -6.22
N ALA A 392 26.46 11.20 -6.51
CA ALA A 392 25.31 11.05 -7.40
C ALA A 392 25.74 10.69 -8.83
N ASP A 393 26.80 11.34 -9.36
CA ASP A 393 27.35 11.03 -10.68
C ASP A 393 27.94 9.61 -10.75
N ALA A 394 28.60 9.15 -9.68
CA ALA A 394 29.05 7.77 -9.58
C ALA A 394 27.86 6.78 -9.62
N VAL A 395 26.76 7.07 -8.93
CA VAL A 395 25.55 6.23 -8.99
C VAL A 395 24.93 6.25 -10.39
N ILE A 396 24.82 7.42 -11.03
CA ILE A 396 24.27 7.54 -12.39
C ILE A 396 25.09 6.72 -13.39
N THR A 397 26.43 6.77 -13.31
CA THR A 397 27.29 6.00 -14.19
C THR A 397 27.14 4.49 -13.98
N THR A 398 27.03 4.01 -12.74
CA THR A 398 26.77 2.59 -12.47
C THR A 398 25.42 2.11 -13.01
N LEU A 399 24.36 2.91 -12.82
CA LEU A 399 23.02 2.61 -13.34
C LEU A 399 22.99 2.62 -14.87
N LYS A 400 23.70 3.56 -15.50
CA LYS A 400 23.83 3.62 -16.96
C LYS A 400 24.51 2.36 -17.51
N ASN A 401 25.60 1.92 -16.88
CA ASN A 401 26.30 0.69 -17.27
C ASN A 401 25.43 -0.56 -17.10
N ALA A 402 24.70 -0.66 -15.98
CA ALA A 402 23.76 -1.76 -15.74
C ALA A 402 22.66 -1.80 -16.82
N ASN A 403 22.08 -0.65 -17.16
CA ASN A 403 21.05 -0.55 -18.19
C ASN A 403 21.59 -0.93 -19.58
N THR A 404 22.81 -0.52 -19.94
CA THR A 404 23.44 -0.95 -21.20
C THR A 404 23.66 -2.46 -21.25
N ARG A 405 24.06 -3.10 -20.14
CA ARG A 405 24.23 -4.55 -20.07
C ARG A 405 22.89 -5.28 -20.23
N GLN A 406 21.85 -4.83 -19.52
CA GLN A 406 20.50 -5.39 -19.64
C GLN A 406 19.93 -5.22 -21.05
N GLY A 407 20.20 -4.09 -21.71
CA GLY A 407 19.83 -3.86 -23.10
C GLY A 407 20.47 -4.87 -24.07
N ALA A 408 21.74 -5.21 -23.85
CA ALA A 408 22.43 -6.23 -24.64
C ALA A 408 21.85 -7.64 -24.39
N GLU A 409 21.62 -8.01 -23.13
CA GLU A 409 21.01 -9.30 -22.77
C GLU A 409 19.61 -9.48 -23.38
N LEU A 410 18.78 -8.42 -23.35
CA LEU A 410 17.45 -8.44 -23.97
C LEU A 410 17.52 -8.59 -25.49
N LYS A 411 18.54 -8.02 -26.14
CA LYS A 411 18.74 -8.19 -27.58
C LYS A 411 19.11 -9.64 -27.91
N ASP A 412 20.05 -10.23 -27.17
CA ASP A 412 20.47 -11.62 -27.37
C ASP A 412 19.32 -12.60 -27.13
N LEU A 413 18.50 -12.37 -26.09
CA LEU A 413 17.32 -13.20 -25.83
C LEU A 413 16.28 -13.11 -26.95
N ARG A 414 16.05 -11.91 -27.50
CA ARG A 414 15.14 -11.72 -28.64
C ARG A 414 15.65 -12.47 -29.87
N GLU A 415 16.94 -12.42 -30.14
CA GLU A 415 17.54 -13.13 -31.28
C GLU A 415 17.41 -14.65 -31.13
N LYS A 416 17.63 -15.19 -29.92
CA LYS A 416 17.38 -16.61 -29.62
C LYS A 416 15.91 -17.00 -29.80
N VAL A 417 14.97 -16.17 -29.38
CA VAL A 417 13.52 -16.42 -29.59
C VAL A 417 13.16 -16.44 -31.08
N ILE A 418 13.74 -15.53 -31.87
CA ILE A 418 13.52 -15.53 -33.32
C ILE A 418 14.10 -16.80 -33.95
N GLN A 419 15.33 -17.17 -33.59
CA GLN A 419 16.00 -18.37 -34.12
C GLN A 419 15.21 -19.65 -33.81
N THR A 420 14.78 -19.82 -32.55
CA THR A 420 13.94 -20.97 -32.15
C THR A 420 12.58 -20.97 -32.85
N GLY A 421 12.00 -19.79 -33.11
CA GLY A 421 10.79 -19.66 -33.92
C GLY A 421 10.98 -20.16 -35.36
N VAL A 422 12.09 -19.77 -36.01
CA VAL A 422 12.45 -20.23 -37.36
C VAL A 422 12.66 -21.75 -37.39
N GLU A 423 13.36 -22.31 -36.40
CA GLU A 423 13.58 -23.76 -36.29
C GLU A 423 12.26 -24.52 -36.10
N ARG A 424 11.39 -24.04 -35.23
CA ARG A 424 10.05 -24.62 -35.02
C ARG A 424 9.24 -24.64 -36.32
N ASP A 425 9.26 -23.55 -37.08
CA ASP A 425 8.50 -23.44 -38.33
C ASP A 425 9.10 -24.37 -39.42
N LYS A 426 10.42 -24.53 -39.45
CA LYS A 426 11.09 -25.54 -40.29
C LYS A 426 10.63 -26.95 -39.93
N PHE A 427 10.68 -27.33 -38.65
CA PHE A 427 10.24 -28.67 -38.22
C PHE A 427 8.75 -28.92 -38.46
N LYS A 428 7.91 -27.89 -38.31
CA LYS A 428 6.49 -27.98 -38.67
C LYS A 428 6.31 -28.29 -40.15
N THR A 429 7.07 -27.62 -41.01
CA THR A 429 7.04 -27.83 -42.47
C THR A 429 7.51 -29.25 -42.83
N GLU A 430 8.61 -29.71 -42.23
CA GLU A 430 9.13 -31.09 -42.43
C GLU A 430 8.13 -32.15 -41.96
N ARG A 431 7.50 -31.93 -40.80
CA ARG A 431 6.45 -32.80 -40.26
C ARG A 431 5.25 -32.85 -41.20
N ASP A 432 4.76 -31.71 -41.67
CA ASP A 432 3.58 -31.66 -42.54
C ASP A 432 3.87 -32.34 -43.89
N GLN A 433 5.09 -32.21 -44.43
CA GLN A 433 5.54 -32.97 -45.60
C GLN A 433 5.61 -34.48 -45.33
N ALA A 434 6.12 -34.89 -44.16
CA ALA A 434 6.17 -36.30 -43.76
C ALA A 434 4.76 -36.90 -43.62
N VAL A 435 3.84 -36.16 -42.99
CA VAL A 435 2.42 -36.54 -42.88
C VAL A 435 1.78 -36.65 -44.26
N GLN A 436 2.06 -35.72 -45.18
CA GLN A 436 1.54 -35.78 -46.54
C GLN A 436 2.10 -36.99 -47.32
N LYS A 437 3.39 -37.29 -47.18
CA LYS A 437 4.02 -38.49 -47.77
C LYS A 437 3.41 -39.77 -47.20
N LEU A 438 3.15 -39.81 -45.90
CA LEU A 438 2.49 -40.93 -45.24
C LEU A 438 1.06 -41.12 -45.78
N ALA A 439 0.28 -40.04 -45.84
CA ALA A 439 -1.09 -40.08 -46.36
C ALA A 439 -1.14 -40.59 -47.81
N LYS A 440 -0.19 -40.20 -48.67
CA LYS A 440 -0.09 -40.69 -50.06
C LYS A 440 0.26 -42.18 -50.13
N ARG A 441 1.07 -42.70 -49.20
CA ARG A 441 1.48 -44.12 -49.15
C ARG A 441 0.42 -45.02 -48.51
N THR A 442 -0.42 -44.48 -47.63
CA THR A 442 -1.47 -45.26 -46.95
C THR A 442 -2.70 -45.41 -47.86
N PRO A 443 -3.11 -46.66 -48.19
CA PRO A 443 -4.34 -46.94 -48.93
C PRO A 443 -5.56 -46.35 -48.23
N GLU A 444 -6.55 -45.89 -48.98
CA GLU A 444 -7.67 -45.08 -48.47
C GLU A 444 -8.48 -45.79 -47.37
N HIS A 445 -8.68 -47.10 -47.49
CA HIS A 445 -9.34 -47.93 -46.48
C HIS A 445 -8.56 -48.06 -45.16
N GLN A 446 -7.26 -47.75 -45.13
CA GLN A 446 -6.40 -47.77 -43.93
C GLN A 446 -6.19 -46.37 -43.33
N ARG A 447 -6.61 -45.31 -44.02
CA ARG A 447 -6.50 -43.93 -43.52
C ARG A 447 -7.40 -43.72 -42.30
N TYR A 448 -6.87 -43.04 -41.30
CA TYR A 448 -7.63 -42.72 -40.09
C TYR A 448 -8.78 -41.78 -40.45
N GLY A 449 -10.04 -42.20 -40.21
CA GLY A 449 -11.24 -41.42 -40.56
C GLY A 449 -11.80 -41.65 -41.97
N SER A 450 -11.36 -42.68 -42.71
CA SER A 450 -11.98 -43.03 -44.00
C SER A 450 -13.42 -43.52 -43.84
N SER A 451 -14.27 -43.22 -44.83
CA SER A 451 -15.71 -43.54 -44.81
C SER A 451 -15.99 -45.03 -44.61
N GLU A 452 -15.17 -45.91 -45.21
CA GLU A 452 -15.27 -47.36 -45.03
C GLU A 452 -14.95 -47.81 -43.59
N ARG A 453 -13.96 -47.19 -42.95
CA ARG A 453 -13.59 -47.53 -41.57
C ARG A 453 -14.60 -46.99 -40.57
N ILE A 454 -15.15 -45.81 -40.83
CA ILE A 454 -16.27 -45.24 -40.08
C ILE A 454 -17.53 -46.08 -40.27
N ALA A 455 -17.79 -46.60 -41.48
CA ALA A 455 -18.90 -47.51 -41.74
C ALA A 455 -18.72 -48.85 -40.99
N ALA A 456 -17.52 -49.42 -41.00
CA ALA A 456 -17.19 -50.63 -40.24
C ALA A 456 -17.28 -50.41 -38.72
N GLU A 457 -16.86 -49.26 -38.19
CA GLU A 457 -17.01 -48.90 -36.77
C GLU A 457 -18.47 -48.65 -36.40
N LYS A 458 -19.26 -48.00 -37.26
CA LYS A 458 -20.71 -47.82 -37.06
C LYS A 458 -21.46 -49.15 -37.07
N PHE A 459 -21.09 -50.07 -37.97
CA PHE A 459 -21.67 -51.42 -38.01
C PHE A 459 -21.36 -52.19 -36.71
N ARG A 460 -20.15 -52.01 -36.17
CA ARG A 460 -19.72 -52.62 -34.90
C ARG A 460 -20.41 -51.98 -33.68
N ARG A 461 -20.71 -50.68 -33.72
CA ARG A 461 -21.44 -49.95 -32.67
C ARG A 461 -22.96 -50.18 -32.69
N GLY A 462 -23.52 -50.53 -33.85
CA GLY A 462 -24.97 -50.74 -34.02
C GLY A 462 -25.53 -52.03 -33.39
N HIS A 463 -24.67 -52.94 -32.91
CA HIS A 463 -25.08 -54.25 -32.41
C HIS A 463 -25.32 -54.31 -30.88
N GLU A 464 -25.07 -53.24 -30.12
CA GLU A 464 -25.11 -53.26 -28.64
C GLU A 464 -26.16 -52.37 -27.97
N THR A 465 -26.95 -51.56 -28.68
CA THR A 465 -28.03 -50.77 -28.03
C THR A 465 -29.25 -50.57 -28.92
N GLY A 466 -30.38 -51.12 -28.49
CA GLY A 466 -31.73 -50.83 -29.02
C GLY A 466 -32.21 -49.41 -28.67
N PRO A 467 -33.24 -48.90 -29.36
CA PRO A 467 -33.40 -47.47 -29.60
C PRO A 467 -34.30 -46.77 -28.58
N ALA A 468 -33.87 -45.62 -28.08
CA ALA A 468 -34.76 -44.65 -27.44
C ALA A 468 -34.41 -43.21 -27.88
N SER A 469 -35.41 -42.59 -28.49
CA SER A 469 -35.67 -41.15 -28.67
C SER A 469 -34.64 -40.28 -29.38
N ALA A 470 -34.90 -40.08 -30.67
CA ALA A 470 -34.71 -38.80 -31.33
C ALA A 470 -35.89 -37.87 -30.98
N SER A 471 -35.60 -36.65 -30.50
CA SER A 471 -36.45 -35.45 -30.66
C SER A 471 -35.79 -34.22 -30.03
N ALA A 472 -36.00 -33.07 -30.65
CA ALA A 472 -35.65 -31.70 -30.25
C ALA A 472 -34.28 -31.16 -30.69
N ALA A 473 -34.16 -30.90 -31.99
CA ALA A 473 -33.29 -29.85 -32.53
C ALA A 473 -34.17 -28.83 -33.26
N THR A 474 -34.33 -27.62 -32.69
CA THR A 474 -34.23 -26.33 -33.39
C THR A 474 -34.47 -25.16 -32.42
N ALA A 475 -33.63 -24.11 -32.57
CA ALA A 475 -33.68 -22.77 -31.96
C ALA A 475 -32.74 -22.48 -30.77
N ALA A 476 -31.44 -22.30 -31.05
CA ALA A 476 -30.53 -21.38 -30.35
C ALA A 476 -29.18 -21.35 -31.08
N GLU A 477 -29.12 -20.64 -32.20
CA GLU A 477 -27.88 -20.35 -32.91
C GLU A 477 -27.27 -19.06 -32.31
N GLN A 478 -25.98 -19.13 -31.95
CA GLN A 478 -25.10 -18.06 -31.41
C GLN A 478 -24.77 -18.08 -29.89
N SER A 479 -24.83 -19.23 -29.24
CA SER A 479 -23.90 -19.55 -28.15
C SER A 479 -23.65 -21.04 -28.19
N GLY A 480 -22.43 -21.47 -28.54
CA GLY A 480 -22.07 -22.89 -28.44
C GLY A 480 -22.43 -23.40 -27.04
N PRO A 481 -22.98 -24.63 -26.89
CA PRO A 481 -23.33 -25.16 -25.58
C PRO A 481 -22.09 -25.09 -24.69
N ALA A 482 -22.24 -24.52 -23.49
CA ALA A 482 -21.17 -24.47 -22.52
C ALA A 482 -20.61 -25.89 -22.34
N LYS A 483 -19.29 -26.04 -22.49
CA LYS A 483 -18.62 -27.34 -22.34
C LYS A 483 -18.96 -27.89 -20.95
N ARG A 484 -19.53 -29.09 -20.90
CA ARG A 484 -20.06 -29.66 -19.67
C ARG A 484 -18.97 -30.21 -18.76
N TYR A 485 -17.87 -30.69 -19.32
CA TYR A 485 -16.80 -31.32 -18.55
C TYR A 485 -15.46 -30.61 -18.77
N SER A 486 -14.67 -30.49 -17.70
CA SER A 486 -13.28 -30.03 -17.76
C SER A 486 -12.38 -31.10 -17.17
N VAL A 487 -11.26 -31.39 -17.83
CA VAL A 487 -10.31 -32.42 -17.39
C VAL A 487 -8.97 -31.77 -17.12
N TYR A 488 -8.37 -32.12 -15.98
CA TYR A 488 -7.00 -31.77 -15.64
C TYR A 488 -6.17 -33.04 -15.48
N VAL A 489 -4.97 -33.05 -16.08
CA VAL A 489 -3.95 -34.09 -15.91
C VAL A 489 -2.62 -33.41 -15.61
N GLY A 490 -1.96 -33.76 -14.51
CA GLY A 490 -0.66 -33.20 -14.18
C GLY A 490 0.15 -34.12 -13.27
N ARG A 491 1.46 -33.91 -13.24
CA ARG A 491 2.31 -34.57 -12.23
C ARG A 491 2.08 -33.90 -10.88
N VAL A 492 2.21 -34.66 -9.80
CA VAL A 492 2.06 -34.13 -8.44
C VAL A 492 3.20 -33.16 -8.09
N ASP A 493 4.38 -33.37 -8.65
CA ASP A 493 5.62 -32.61 -8.42
C ASP A 493 5.80 -31.42 -9.39
N VAL A 494 4.74 -30.96 -10.06
CA VAL A 494 4.80 -29.84 -11.03
C VAL A 494 5.50 -28.59 -10.46
N ALA A 495 5.29 -28.25 -9.19
CA ALA A 495 5.96 -27.10 -8.57
C ALA A 495 7.48 -27.30 -8.38
N GLU A 496 7.94 -28.54 -8.26
CA GLU A 496 9.36 -28.88 -8.22
C GLU A 496 9.97 -28.87 -9.62
N LEU A 497 9.25 -29.40 -10.62
CA LEU A 497 9.63 -29.30 -12.03
C LEU A 497 9.75 -27.86 -12.50
N MET A 498 8.79 -26.99 -12.15
CA MET A 498 8.86 -25.57 -12.50
C MET A 498 10.13 -24.90 -11.93
N ARG A 499 10.54 -25.27 -10.71
CA ARG A 499 11.78 -24.79 -10.10
C ARG A 499 13.02 -25.34 -10.79
N GLN A 500 13.04 -26.64 -11.12
CA GLN A 500 14.15 -27.28 -11.83
C GLN A 500 14.35 -26.71 -13.24
N HIS A 501 13.26 -26.38 -13.93
CA HIS A 501 13.28 -25.80 -15.27
C HIS A 501 13.36 -24.26 -15.29
N GLY A 502 13.34 -23.61 -14.12
CA GLY A 502 13.45 -22.14 -14.03
C GLY A 502 12.26 -21.39 -14.65
N VAL A 503 11.08 -22.02 -14.69
CA VAL A 503 9.88 -21.45 -15.32
C VAL A 503 8.87 -20.95 -14.29
N ALA A 504 8.17 -19.86 -14.63
CA ALA A 504 7.21 -19.22 -13.72
C ALA A 504 5.80 -19.83 -13.83
N TYR A 505 5.46 -20.45 -14.97
CA TYR A 505 4.15 -21.03 -15.21
C TYR A 505 4.24 -22.51 -15.64
N PRO A 506 3.26 -23.35 -15.29
CA PRO A 506 3.24 -24.74 -15.72
C PRO A 506 3.18 -24.89 -17.25
N ASP A 507 2.58 -23.93 -17.94
CA ASP A 507 2.48 -23.90 -19.40
C ASP A 507 3.83 -23.69 -20.10
N ASP A 508 4.86 -23.27 -19.37
CA ASP A 508 6.22 -23.10 -19.89
C ASP A 508 7.06 -24.39 -19.76
N LEU A 509 6.54 -25.43 -19.10
CA LEU A 509 7.22 -26.73 -19.01
C LEU A 509 7.26 -27.42 -20.39
N PRO A 510 8.28 -28.26 -20.67
CA PRO A 510 8.32 -29.11 -21.87
C PRO A 510 7.02 -29.90 -22.09
N ASP A 511 6.62 -30.06 -23.35
CA ASP A 511 5.30 -30.58 -23.75
C ASP A 511 4.99 -31.99 -23.20
N ASP A 512 6.02 -32.80 -22.93
CA ASP A 512 5.97 -34.17 -22.41
C ASP A 512 5.74 -34.26 -20.90
N ILE A 513 6.02 -33.18 -20.15
CA ILE A 513 5.82 -33.09 -18.69
C ILE A 513 4.85 -31.97 -18.28
N ARG A 514 4.36 -31.19 -19.25
CA ARG A 514 3.40 -30.10 -19.04
C ARG A 514 2.06 -30.66 -18.53
N PRO A 515 1.41 -30.02 -17.55
CA PRO A 515 0.04 -30.34 -17.20
C PRO A 515 -0.93 -30.03 -18.34
N GLY A 516 -1.82 -30.96 -18.64
CA GLY A 516 -2.87 -30.78 -19.63
C GLY A 516 -4.17 -30.34 -18.98
N SER A 517 -4.85 -29.37 -19.58
CA SER A 517 -6.26 -29.08 -19.29
C SER A 517 -7.06 -28.95 -20.58
N ARG A 518 -8.26 -29.55 -20.62
CA ARG A 518 -9.14 -29.45 -21.78
C ARG A 518 -10.61 -29.64 -21.40
N ASP A 519 -11.47 -28.91 -22.10
CA ASP A 519 -12.92 -28.96 -21.92
C ASP A 519 -13.61 -29.83 -22.99
N PHE A 520 -14.66 -30.55 -22.59
CA PHE A 520 -15.39 -31.54 -23.38
C PHE A 520 -16.90 -31.40 -23.22
N ASP A 521 -17.63 -31.78 -24.27
CA ASP A 521 -19.10 -31.82 -24.24
C ASP A 521 -19.63 -33.07 -23.53
N SER A 522 -18.85 -34.17 -23.54
CA SER A 522 -19.21 -35.45 -22.94
C SER A 522 -18.15 -35.92 -21.94
N GLU A 523 -18.62 -36.63 -20.91
CA GLU A 523 -17.74 -37.25 -19.91
C GLU A 523 -16.85 -38.31 -20.56
N HIS A 524 -17.38 -39.04 -21.53
CA HIS A 524 -16.66 -40.10 -22.24
C HIS A 524 -15.45 -39.53 -22.99
N ASP A 525 -15.62 -38.40 -23.69
CA ASP A 525 -14.51 -37.74 -24.40
C ASP A 525 -13.48 -37.18 -23.43
N ALA A 526 -13.94 -36.63 -22.30
CA ALA A 526 -13.09 -36.20 -21.19
C ALA A 526 -12.22 -37.35 -20.65
N GLN A 527 -12.82 -38.51 -20.35
CA GLN A 527 -12.11 -39.69 -19.87
C GLN A 527 -11.15 -40.27 -20.93
N GLN A 528 -11.58 -40.35 -22.20
CA GLN A 528 -10.71 -40.81 -23.29
C GLN A 528 -9.50 -39.91 -23.49
N TRP A 529 -9.70 -38.59 -23.41
CA TRP A 529 -8.59 -37.65 -23.50
C TRP A 529 -7.65 -37.78 -22.31
N ALA A 530 -8.17 -37.88 -21.09
CA ALA A 530 -7.37 -38.11 -19.89
C ALA A 530 -6.48 -39.35 -20.05
N ARG A 531 -7.07 -40.47 -20.51
CA ARG A 531 -6.35 -41.72 -20.76
C ARG A 531 -5.21 -41.55 -21.76
N ARG A 532 -5.49 -40.94 -22.93
CA ARG A 532 -4.47 -40.73 -23.97
C ARG A 532 -3.36 -39.81 -23.48
N TYR A 533 -3.71 -38.77 -22.73
CA TYR A 533 -2.76 -37.81 -22.20
C TYR A 533 -1.84 -38.44 -21.14
N VAL A 534 -2.41 -39.16 -20.18
CA VAL A 534 -1.64 -39.93 -19.18
C VAL A 534 -0.72 -40.97 -19.85
N ALA A 535 -1.20 -41.63 -20.91
CA ALA A 535 -0.40 -42.61 -21.65
C ALA A 535 0.73 -41.98 -22.49
N ALA A 536 0.65 -40.68 -22.80
CA ALA A 536 1.69 -39.97 -23.54
C ALA A 536 2.68 -39.23 -22.62
N MET A 537 2.28 -38.92 -21.38
CA MET A 537 3.07 -38.15 -20.42
C MET A 537 4.30 -38.92 -19.94
N ASP A 538 5.47 -38.28 -19.97
CA ASP A 538 6.66 -38.79 -19.30
C ASP A 538 6.58 -38.43 -17.81
N THR A 539 6.46 -39.44 -16.96
CA THR A 539 6.35 -39.21 -15.53
C THR A 539 7.69 -39.22 -14.82
N GLY A 540 8.75 -39.76 -15.44
CA GLY A 540 10.01 -40.02 -14.73
C GLY A 540 9.84 -40.82 -13.42
N GLY A 541 8.78 -41.63 -13.31
CA GLY A 541 8.41 -42.36 -12.09
C GLY A 541 7.60 -41.58 -11.05
N ALA A 542 7.27 -40.30 -11.29
CA ALA A 542 6.43 -39.51 -10.40
C ALA A 542 4.95 -39.92 -10.46
N ASP A 543 4.23 -39.64 -9.37
CA ASP A 543 2.78 -39.77 -9.32
C ASP A 543 2.10 -38.75 -10.24
N ILE A 544 1.01 -39.19 -10.88
CA ILE A 544 0.12 -38.37 -11.69
C ILE A 544 -1.18 -38.14 -10.93
N GLU A 545 -1.79 -36.98 -11.13
CA GLU A 545 -3.13 -36.64 -10.70
C GLU A 545 -4.02 -36.36 -11.92
N VAL A 546 -5.21 -36.97 -11.92
CA VAL A 546 -6.23 -36.79 -12.97
C VAL A 546 -7.55 -36.42 -12.32
N GLY A 547 -8.16 -35.33 -12.76
CA GLY A 547 -9.48 -34.89 -12.31
C GLY A 547 -10.42 -34.62 -13.48
N VAL A 548 -11.65 -35.14 -13.40
CA VAL A 548 -12.75 -34.83 -14.32
C VAL A 548 -13.84 -34.06 -13.56
N LEU A 549 -14.09 -32.82 -14.00
CA LEU A 549 -15.02 -31.88 -13.40
C LEU A 549 -16.27 -31.74 -14.29
N ASP A 550 -17.47 -31.87 -13.71
CA ASP A 550 -18.74 -31.50 -14.33
C ASP A 550 -19.04 -30.02 -14.01
N MET A 551 -18.86 -29.15 -14.99
CA MET A 551 -18.99 -27.69 -14.87
C MET A 551 -20.43 -27.23 -14.61
N HIS A 552 -21.42 -28.10 -14.84
CA HIS A 552 -22.84 -27.81 -14.61
C HIS A 552 -23.29 -28.06 -13.17
N LYS A 553 -22.46 -28.73 -12.36
CA LYS A 553 -22.74 -28.89 -10.93
C LYS A 553 -22.29 -27.67 -10.14
N GLU A 554 -22.90 -27.46 -8.97
CA GLU A 554 -22.47 -26.43 -8.01
C GLU A 554 -20.99 -26.60 -7.66
N VAL A 555 -20.28 -25.51 -7.38
CA VAL A 555 -18.80 -25.47 -7.22
C VAL A 555 -18.26 -26.55 -6.25
N GLY A 556 -19.03 -26.93 -5.22
CA GLY A 556 -18.67 -28.00 -4.27
C GLY A 556 -18.88 -29.44 -4.77
N SER A 557 -19.67 -29.62 -5.83
CA SER A 557 -20.09 -30.91 -6.39
C SER A 557 -19.59 -31.13 -7.82
N ARG A 558 -18.70 -30.26 -8.32
CA ARG A 558 -18.16 -30.34 -9.70
C ARG A 558 -17.24 -31.53 -9.90
N LEU A 559 -16.52 -31.97 -8.87
CA LEU A 559 -15.58 -33.08 -9.02
C LEU A 559 -16.35 -34.39 -9.16
N ARG A 560 -16.24 -35.01 -10.34
CA ARG A 560 -16.95 -36.26 -10.63
C ARG A 560 -16.06 -37.47 -10.43
N ASN A 561 -14.83 -37.41 -10.94
CA ASN A 561 -13.84 -38.47 -10.82
C ASN A 561 -12.47 -37.86 -10.53
N GLU A 562 -11.73 -38.42 -9.58
CA GLU A 562 -10.35 -38.04 -9.25
C GLU A 562 -9.54 -39.30 -8.95
N THR A 563 -8.34 -39.40 -9.51
CA THR A 563 -7.39 -40.45 -9.14
C THR A 563 -5.98 -39.90 -9.09
N ARG A 564 -5.16 -40.51 -8.24
CA ARG A 564 -3.76 -40.15 -8.08
C ARG A 564 -2.93 -41.38 -7.75
N GLY A 565 -1.79 -41.51 -8.40
CA GLY A 565 -0.82 -42.57 -8.16
C GLY A 565 0.16 -42.73 -9.31
N THR A 566 0.82 -43.87 -9.37
CA THR A 566 1.69 -44.22 -10.49
C THR A 566 0.91 -44.20 -11.81
N ARG A 567 1.63 -43.96 -12.92
CA ARG A 567 1.05 -43.93 -14.27
C ARG A 567 0.13 -45.12 -14.55
N ASP A 568 0.58 -46.33 -14.22
CA ASP A 568 -0.20 -47.56 -14.47
C ASP A 568 -1.42 -47.68 -13.55
N GLY A 569 -1.30 -47.25 -12.29
CA GLY A 569 -2.42 -47.22 -11.35
C GLY A 569 -3.51 -46.23 -11.79
N VAL A 570 -3.10 -45.05 -12.24
CA VAL A 570 -3.99 -44.02 -12.78
C VAL A 570 -4.66 -44.50 -14.06
N LEU A 571 -3.92 -45.08 -15.01
CA LEU A 571 -4.50 -45.62 -16.25
C LEU A 571 -5.53 -46.72 -15.97
N LYS A 572 -5.22 -47.66 -15.06
CA LYS A 572 -6.17 -48.70 -14.63
C LYS A 572 -7.45 -48.12 -14.03
N THR A 573 -7.32 -47.02 -13.29
CA THR A 573 -8.45 -46.35 -12.64
C THR A 573 -9.32 -45.60 -13.66
N VAL A 574 -8.68 -44.87 -14.58
CA VAL A 574 -9.37 -44.16 -15.67
C VAL A 574 -10.08 -45.15 -16.60
N ASP A 575 -9.48 -46.31 -16.88
CA ASP A 575 -10.14 -47.39 -17.63
C ASP A 575 -11.38 -47.91 -16.88
N GLY A 576 -11.32 -48.01 -15.55
CA GLY A 576 -12.46 -48.36 -14.70
C GLY A 576 -13.61 -47.36 -14.76
N TRP A 577 -13.32 -46.05 -14.86
CA TRP A 577 -14.33 -44.99 -15.01
C TRP A 577 -15.13 -45.16 -16.30
N SER A 578 -14.44 -45.51 -17.39
CA SER A 578 -15.07 -45.68 -18.71
C SER A 578 -15.93 -46.94 -18.83
N ALA A 579 -15.65 -47.96 -18.01
CA ALA A 579 -16.39 -49.22 -17.98
C ALA A 579 -17.65 -49.19 -17.07
N GLY A 580 -17.94 -48.04 -16.43
CA GLY A 580 -19.07 -47.89 -15.49
C GLY A 580 -18.96 -48.80 -14.25
N ARG A 581 -17.76 -49.32 -13.95
CA ARG A 581 -17.56 -50.45 -13.03
C ARG A 581 -16.95 -50.05 -11.68
N VAL A 582 -17.19 -48.81 -11.24
CA VAL A 582 -16.65 -48.30 -9.96
C VAL A 582 -17.81 -48.00 -9.01
N ASP A 583 -18.15 -49.00 -8.19
CA ASP A 583 -18.86 -48.75 -6.94
C ASP A 583 -17.99 -47.81 -6.08
N HIS A 584 -18.59 -46.74 -5.56
CA HIS A 584 -17.95 -45.78 -4.66
C HIS A 584 -17.67 -46.39 -3.28
N HIS A 585 -16.84 -47.43 -3.22
CA HIS A 585 -16.23 -47.92 -2.00
C HIS A 585 -14.70 -47.95 -2.10
N ASP A 586 -14.11 -46.98 -1.42
CA ASP A 586 -12.83 -47.04 -0.71
C ASP A 586 -11.69 -47.83 -1.39
N THR A 587 -11.11 -47.25 -2.45
CA THR A 587 -9.95 -47.79 -3.16
C THR A 587 -8.60 -47.62 -2.42
N THR A 588 -8.60 -47.28 -1.13
CA THR A 588 -7.34 -47.19 -0.35
C THR A 588 -6.84 -48.50 0.27
N LYS A 589 -7.48 -49.66 0.02
CA LYS A 589 -7.10 -50.93 0.68
C LYS A 589 -6.41 -52.01 -0.17
N LEU A 590 -6.19 -51.84 -1.47
CA LEU A 590 -5.50 -52.87 -2.29
C LEU A 590 -4.00 -52.58 -2.44
N THR A 591 -3.22 -52.81 -1.38
CA THR A 591 -1.74 -53.01 -1.44
C THR A 591 -1.18 -53.58 -0.13
N GLN A 592 -1.87 -54.52 0.50
CA GLN A 592 -1.32 -55.32 1.61
C GLN A 592 -1.68 -56.79 1.41
N GLU A 593 -0.90 -57.49 0.60
CA GLU A 593 -0.80 -58.95 0.68
C GLU A 593 0.65 -59.37 0.95
N GLY A 594 0.83 -60.00 2.10
CA GLY A 594 1.72 -61.13 2.33
C GLY A 594 3.22 -60.88 2.26
N HIS A 595 3.87 -60.77 3.44
CA HIS A 595 5.12 -61.47 3.74
C HIS A 595 5.33 -61.51 5.27
N THR A 596 5.11 -62.68 5.86
CA THR A 596 5.43 -62.98 7.26
C THR A 596 6.60 -63.96 7.30
N PRO A 597 7.72 -63.62 7.97
CA PRO A 597 8.63 -64.61 8.53
C PRO A 597 8.74 -64.45 10.07
N PRO A 598 9.40 -65.39 10.77
CA PRO A 598 8.79 -66.06 11.92
C PRO A 598 9.05 -65.37 13.27
N VAL A 599 8.10 -65.59 14.19
CA VAL A 599 8.19 -65.24 15.61
C VAL A 599 9.18 -66.18 16.28
N ASN A 600 10.27 -65.62 16.80
CA ASN A 600 11.14 -66.25 17.79
C ASN A 600 11.10 -65.45 19.09
N GLY A 601 10.62 -66.11 20.15
CA GLY A 601 11.37 -66.21 21.40
C GLY A 601 11.42 -65.02 22.36
N ALA A 602 10.82 -65.26 23.53
CA ALA A 602 11.30 -64.86 24.85
C ALA A 602 11.15 -63.38 25.28
N GLY A 603 10.20 -63.15 26.19
CA GLY A 603 10.05 -61.89 26.92
C GLY A 603 9.43 -62.13 28.29
N GLN A 604 10.32 -62.29 29.27
CA GLN A 604 10.10 -62.61 30.68
C GLN A 604 8.97 -61.80 31.37
N GLN A 605 8.18 -62.54 32.13
CA GLN A 605 7.35 -62.04 33.24
C GLN A 605 8.24 -61.38 34.31
N ARG A 606 7.86 -60.18 34.77
CA ARG A 606 8.13 -59.74 36.15
C ARG A 606 6.92 -58.98 36.72
N PRO A 607 6.69 -59.11 38.05
CA PRO A 607 5.37 -58.90 38.64
C PRO A 607 5.15 -57.47 39.16
N ARG A 608 3.86 -57.09 39.21
CA ARG A 608 3.29 -55.98 39.98
C ARG A 608 3.59 -56.14 41.48
N PRO A 609 3.91 -55.05 42.21
CA PRO A 609 3.68 -54.99 43.64
C PRO A 609 2.25 -54.53 43.94
N GLU A 610 1.69 -55.21 44.92
CA GLU A 610 0.39 -55.06 45.55
C GLU A 610 0.35 -53.89 46.54
N ARG A 611 -0.89 -53.46 46.84
CA ARG A 611 -1.37 -52.72 48.04
C ARG A 611 -1.16 -51.20 48.02
N SER A 612 -2.16 -50.39 48.36
CA SER A 612 -3.09 -50.57 49.49
C SER A 612 -4.46 -49.90 49.28
N ARG A 613 -5.47 -50.62 49.78
CA ARG A 613 -6.83 -50.25 50.21
C ARG A 613 -7.85 -49.79 49.17
#